data_AF-A0A933L8W1-F1
#
_entry.id   AF-A0A933L8W1-F1
#
_cell.length_a   1.000
_cell.length_b   1.000
_cell.length_c   1.000
_cell.angle_alpha   90.00
_cell.angle_beta   90.00
_cell.angle_gamma   90.00
#
_symmetry.space_group_name_H-M   'P 1'
#
loop_
_entity.id
_entity.type
_entity.pdbx_description
1 polymer ?
#
loop_
_entity_poly.entity_id
_entity_poly.type
_entity_poly.pdbx_seq_one_letter_code
_entity_poly.pdbx_strand_id
1 'polypeptide(L)'
;MKNTFIIRMLVIGFLGSSVAIGAETRVATVDMQKAIQNVETGKKAKSDLEKALTLKRKEIQDEEAKINKMGEEFKKQSLVMNEEARAKKQSEIQERIVKLQQLQMKSQTELQQKEQTLTAPILNKLRQIIQDIASKKGYS
;
A
#
# COMPACT_ATOMS: atom_id res chain seq x y z
N MET A 1 65.41 3.00 -43.05
CA MET A 1 65.44 3.36 -44.49
C MET A 1 64.01 3.26 -45.00
N LYS A 2 63.30 4.39 -45.12
CA LYS A 2 62.95 5.10 -46.38
C LYS A 2 62.00 4.26 -47.26
N ASN A 3 60.68 4.51 -47.19
CA ASN A 3 59.82 5.22 -48.19
C ASN A 3 59.67 4.45 -49.52
N THR A 4 58.53 4.25 -50.19
CA THR A 4 57.39 5.13 -50.58
C THR A 4 56.43 4.26 -51.45
N PHE A 5 55.09 4.29 -51.31
CA PHE A 5 54.08 5.03 -52.13
C PHE A 5 53.48 4.27 -53.35
N ILE A 6 52.19 4.58 -53.66
CA ILE A 6 51.40 4.34 -54.90
C ILE A 6 50.67 2.98 -55.01
N ILE A 7 49.41 2.82 -55.43
CA ILE A 7 48.12 3.55 -55.51
C ILE A 7 47.21 2.66 -56.38
N ARG A 8 45.96 2.45 -55.93
CA ARG A 8 44.70 2.17 -56.67
C ARG A 8 44.63 1.08 -57.76
N MET A 9 43.64 0.17 -57.65
CA MET A 9 42.62 -0.04 -58.72
C MET A 9 41.39 -0.86 -58.23
N LEU A 10 40.23 -0.19 -58.21
CA LEU A 10 38.85 -0.59 -58.58
C LEU A 10 38.31 -2.05 -58.44
N VAL A 11 37.11 -2.14 -57.81
CA VAL A 11 35.80 -2.61 -58.38
C VAL A 11 35.14 -3.91 -57.88
N ILE A 12 33.88 -3.72 -57.42
CA ILE A 12 32.71 -4.63 -57.31
C ILE A 12 32.88 -5.78 -56.30
N GLY A 13 32.08 -5.95 -55.25
CA GLY A 13 30.67 -5.66 -55.05
C GLY A 13 30.03 -6.96 -54.56
N PHE A 14 29.78 -7.09 -53.26
CA PHE A 14 28.80 -8.04 -52.74
C PHE A 14 28.15 -7.48 -51.48
N LEU A 15 26.89 -7.09 -51.67
CA LEU A 15 25.93 -6.74 -50.66
C LEU A 15 25.68 -7.97 -49.77
N GLY A 16 26.21 -7.95 -48.55
CA GLY A 16 25.78 -8.81 -47.46
C GLY A 16 24.98 -7.98 -46.46
N SER A 17 23.68 -7.80 -46.73
CA SER A 17 22.75 -7.08 -45.86
C SER A 17 22.70 -7.73 -44.48
N SER A 18 23.32 -7.12 -43.47
CA SER A 18 22.99 -7.39 -42.07
C SER A 18 21.63 -6.76 -41.78
N VAL A 19 20.54 -7.44 -42.16
CA VAL A 19 19.21 -7.04 -41.70
C VAL A 19 19.06 -7.57 -40.28
N ALA A 20 19.66 -6.86 -39.32
CA ALA A 20 19.18 -6.92 -37.95
C ALA A 20 17.80 -6.25 -37.96
N ILE A 21 16.75 -7.03 -38.19
CA ILE A 21 15.37 -6.61 -37.89
C ILE A 21 15.27 -6.63 -36.36
N GLY A 22 15.87 -5.63 -35.72
CA GLY A 22 15.50 -5.27 -34.37
C GLY A 22 14.13 -4.63 -34.46
N ALA A 23 13.08 -5.37 -34.10
CA ALA A 23 11.81 -4.74 -33.78
C ALA A 23 12.13 -3.65 -32.75
N GLU A 24 11.89 -2.38 -33.10
CA GLU A 24 12.15 -1.24 -32.23
C GLU A 24 11.11 -1.28 -31.08
N THR A 25 11.35 -2.13 -30.09
CA THR A 25 10.45 -2.31 -28.95
C THR A 25 10.47 -1.05 -28.11
N ARG A 26 9.39 -0.27 -28.19
CA ARG A 26 9.21 0.92 -27.37
C ARG A 26 8.71 0.51 -25.99
N VAL A 27 9.51 0.68 -24.96
CA VAL A 27 9.15 0.34 -23.57
C VAL A 27 8.75 1.61 -22.83
N ALA A 28 7.65 1.57 -22.07
CA ALA A 28 7.21 2.68 -21.22
C ALA A 28 6.99 2.22 -19.78
N THR A 29 7.47 3.01 -18.81
CA THR A 29 7.27 2.74 -17.37
C THR A 29 6.18 3.64 -16.80
N VAL A 30 5.25 3.07 -16.03
CA VAL A 30 4.21 3.81 -15.32
C VAL A 30 4.37 3.68 -13.82
N ASP A 31 4.42 4.81 -13.12
CA ASP A 31 4.34 4.85 -11.67
C ASP A 31 2.86 4.76 -11.23
N MET A 32 2.45 3.56 -10.85
CA MET A 32 1.08 3.26 -10.41
C MET A 32 0.72 4.02 -9.12
N GLN A 33 1.66 4.19 -8.19
CA GLN A 33 1.40 4.85 -6.93
C GLN A 33 1.12 6.35 -7.15
N LYS A 34 1.95 7.00 -7.97
CA LYS A 34 1.74 8.38 -8.39
C LYS A 34 0.46 8.54 -9.20
N ALA A 35 0.13 7.60 -10.08
CA ALA A 35 -1.13 7.63 -10.84
C ALA A 35 -2.36 7.61 -9.92
N ILE A 36 -2.38 6.72 -8.91
CA ILE A 36 -3.47 6.65 -7.92
C ILE A 36 -3.59 7.95 -7.13
N GLN A 37 -2.47 8.53 -6.68
CA GLN A 37 -2.48 9.76 -5.87
C GLN A 37 -3.00 10.99 -6.63
N ASN A 38 -2.86 11.00 -7.96
CA ASN A 38 -3.24 12.14 -8.79
C ASN A 38 -4.68 12.08 -9.31
N VAL A 39 -5.32 10.91 -9.30
CA VAL A 39 -6.73 10.78 -9.71
C VAL A 39 -7.68 11.06 -8.55
N GLU A 40 -8.80 11.72 -8.86
CA GLU A 40 -9.79 12.12 -7.85
C GLU A 40 -10.33 10.94 -7.04
N THR A 41 -10.51 9.79 -7.70
CA THR A 41 -10.94 8.54 -7.05
C THR A 41 -9.91 8.04 -6.03
N GLY A 42 -8.61 8.23 -6.28
CA GLY A 42 -7.55 7.84 -5.35
C GLY A 42 -7.39 8.81 -4.19
N LYS A 43 -7.58 10.11 -4.42
CA LYS A 43 -7.67 11.10 -3.34
C LYS A 43 -8.84 10.80 -2.39
N LYS A 44 -10.01 10.47 -2.95
CA LYS A 44 -11.18 10.07 -2.16
C LYS A 44 -10.93 8.79 -1.37
N ALA A 45 -10.40 7.75 -2.01
CA ALA A 45 -10.03 6.49 -1.35
C ALA A 45 -9.07 6.72 -0.18
N LYS A 46 -8.04 7.57 -0.36
CA LYS A 46 -7.11 7.94 0.70
C LYS A 46 -7.83 8.62 1.87
N SER A 47 -8.67 9.62 1.59
CA SER A 47 -9.43 10.32 2.63
C SER A 47 -10.36 9.39 3.41
N ASP A 48 -11.04 8.46 2.73
CA ASP A 48 -11.94 7.50 3.36
C ASP A 48 -11.19 6.49 4.24
N LEU A 49 -9.96 6.11 3.85
CA LEU A 49 -9.08 5.27 4.65
C LEU A 49 -8.54 6.02 5.88
N GLU A 50 -8.09 7.27 5.72
CA GLU A 50 -7.63 8.12 6.83
C GLU A 50 -8.71 8.35 7.89
N LYS A 51 -9.96 8.58 7.45
CA LYS A 51 -11.12 8.67 8.35
C LYS A 51 -11.33 7.37 9.12
N ALA A 52 -11.32 6.23 8.43
CA ALA A 52 -11.49 4.93 9.07
C ALA A 52 -10.40 4.67 10.12
N LEU A 53 -9.15 4.97 9.79
CA LEU A 53 -8.00 4.82 10.68
C LEU A 53 -8.10 5.76 11.89
N THR A 54 -8.52 7.00 11.70
CA THR A 54 -8.73 7.96 12.80
C THR A 54 -9.82 7.48 13.76
N LEU A 55 -10.94 6.99 13.22
CA LEU A 55 -12.04 6.45 14.03
C LEU A 55 -11.59 5.23 14.85
N LYS A 56 -10.89 4.27 14.22
CA LYS A 56 -10.39 3.08 14.92
C LYS A 56 -9.35 3.40 15.99
N ARG A 57 -8.43 4.34 15.72
CA ARG A 57 -7.47 4.82 16.71
C ARG A 57 -8.17 5.42 17.92
N LYS A 58 -9.19 6.26 17.68
CA LYS A 58 -9.98 6.84 18.77
C LYS A 58 -10.70 5.77 19.58
N GLU A 59 -11.32 4.78 18.94
CA GLU A 59 -11.99 3.67 19.61
C GLU A 59 -11.04 2.88 20.53
N ILE A 60 -9.82 2.59 20.05
CA ILE A 60 -8.77 1.91 20.83
C ILE A 60 -8.33 2.77 22.02
N GLN A 61 -8.03 4.05 21.79
CA GLN A 61 -7.60 4.99 22.84
C GLN A 61 -8.67 5.17 23.92
N ASP A 62 -9.95 5.26 23.53
CA ASP A 62 -11.06 5.41 24.46
C ASP A 62 -11.19 4.17 25.36
N GLU A 63 -10.97 2.96 24.84
CA GLU A 63 -11.02 1.73 25.63
C GLU A 63 -9.79 1.57 26.53
N GLU A 64 -8.58 1.91 26.05
CA GLU A 64 -7.37 1.98 26.86
C GLU A 64 -7.53 2.94 28.05
N ALA A 65 -8.08 4.13 27.81
CA ALA A 65 -8.34 5.11 28.85
C ALA A 65 -9.34 4.59 29.91
N LYS A 66 -10.38 3.87 29.49
CA LYS A 66 -11.34 3.25 30.41
C LYS A 66 -10.68 2.17 31.27
N ILE A 67 -9.89 1.28 30.66
CA ILE A 67 -9.17 0.22 31.38
C ILE A 67 -8.23 0.82 32.41
N ASN A 68 -7.45 1.84 32.02
CA ASN A 68 -6.55 2.54 32.93
C ASN A 68 -7.29 3.16 34.10
N LYS A 69 -8.39 3.90 33.82
CA LYS A 69 -9.22 4.51 34.87
C LYS A 69 -9.80 3.45 35.82
N MET A 70 -10.31 2.34 35.29
CA MET A 70 -10.82 1.25 36.12
C MET A 70 -9.73 0.60 36.98
N GLY A 71 -8.52 0.45 36.43
CA GLY A 71 -7.36 -0.06 37.18
C GLY A 71 -6.93 0.89 38.31
N GLU A 72 -6.93 2.19 38.07
CA GLU A 72 -6.65 3.20 39.11
C GLU A 72 -7.72 3.23 40.21
N GLU A 73 -9.00 3.21 39.82
CA GLU A 73 -10.13 3.13 40.76
C GLU A 73 -10.05 1.87 41.61
N PHE A 74 -9.79 0.72 40.97
CA PHE A 74 -9.62 -0.54 41.67
C PHE A 74 -8.47 -0.50 42.67
N LYS A 75 -7.30 0.04 42.30
CA LYS A 75 -6.17 0.21 43.23
C LYS A 75 -6.57 1.06 44.45
N LYS A 76 -7.24 2.19 44.24
CA LYS A 76 -7.68 3.11 45.31
C LYS A 76 -8.72 2.48 46.24
N GLN A 77 -9.66 1.72 45.69
CA GLN A 77 -10.81 1.21 46.44
C GLN A 77 -10.64 -0.23 46.95
N SER A 78 -9.66 -0.98 46.44
CA SER A 78 -9.47 -2.41 46.74
C SER A 78 -9.41 -2.73 48.23
N LEU A 79 -8.81 -1.85 49.05
CA LEU A 79 -8.65 -2.04 50.49
C LEU A 79 -9.98 -1.99 51.27
N VAL A 80 -11.00 -1.32 50.73
CA VAL A 80 -12.32 -1.18 51.37
C VAL A 80 -13.40 -2.04 50.71
N MET A 81 -13.05 -2.79 49.66
CA MET A 81 -13.96 -3.68 48.95
C MET A 81 -13.98 -5.08 49.60
N ASN A 82 -15.16 -5.69 49.65
CA ASN A 82 -15.26 -7.11 49.99
C ASN A 82 -14.67 -8.00 48.88
N GLU A 83 -14.47 -9.28 49.16
CA GLU A 83 -13.82 -10.23 48.23
C GLU A 83 -14.59 -10.40 46.91
N GLU A 84 -15.91 -10.52 46.98
CA GLU A 84 -16.77 -10.67 45.79
C GLU A 84 -16.68 -9.44 44.86
N ALA A 85 -16.77 -8.24 45.42
CA ALA A 85 -16.67 -7.00 44.66
C ALA A 85 -15.28 -6.83 44.03
N ARG A 86 -14.22 -7.23 44.75
CA ARG A 86 -12.85 -7.22 44.20
C ARG A 86 -12.72 -8.18 43.01
N ALA A 87 -13.16 -9.43 43.18
CA ALA A 87 -13.12 -10.44 42.13
C ALA A 87 -13.92 -10.00 40.89
N LYS A 88 -15.11 -9.44 41.08
CA LYS A 88 -15.94 -8.92 39.99
C LYS A 88 -15.25 -7.80 39.21
N LYS A 89 -14.69 -6.80 39.92
CA LYS A 89 -14.01 -5.67 39.28
C LYS A 89 -12.75 -6.11 38.53
N GLN A 90 -11.99 -7.05 39.09
CA GLN A 90 -10.81 -7.62 38.44
C GLN A 90 -11.17 -8.42 37.18
N SER A 91 -12.26 -9.20 37.23
CA SER A 91 -12.81 -9.90 36.06
C SER A 91 -13.23 -8.92 34.95
N GLU A 92 -13.94 -7.84 35.32
CA GLU A 92 -14.36 -6.81 34.36
C GLU A 92 -13.16 -6.13 33.66
N ILE A 93 -12.12 -5.80 34.43
CA ILE A 93 -10.87 -5.24 33.87
C ILE A 93 -10.23 -6.24 32.90
N GLN A 94 -10.15 -7.51 33.29
CA GLN A 94 -9.57 -8.57 32.46
C GLN A 94 -10.36 -8.78 31.15
N GLU A 95 -11.69 -8.79 31.22
CA GLU A 95 -12.57 -8.90 30.06
C GLU A 95 -12.33 -7.73 29.08
N ARG A 96 -12.22 -6.51 29.60
CA ARG A 96 -11.93 -5.33 28.76
C ARG A 96 -10.56 -5.38 28.13
N ILE A 97 -9.53 -5.89 28.82
CA ILE A 97 -8.20 -6.09 28.24
C ILE A 97 -8.27 -7.06 27.07
N VAL A 98 -8.97 -8.18 27.21
CA VAL A 98 -9.17 -9.14 26.12
C VAL A 98 -9.93 -8.49 24.96
N LYS A 99 -10.98 -7.72 25.27
CA LYS A 99 -11.76 -6.97 24.27
C LYS A 99 -10.90 -5.94 23.52
N LEU A 100 -10.00 -5.25 24.21
CA LEU A 100 -9.06 -4.30 23.60
C LEU A 100 -8.13 -5.01 22.61
N GLN A 101 -7.57 -6.16 22.99
CA GLN A 101 -6.72 -6.96 22.09
C GLN A 101 -7.50 -7.41 20.85
N GLN A 102 -8.73 -7.89 21.03
CA GLN A 102 -9.62 -8.25 19.92
C GLN A 102 -9.94 -7.06 19.03
N LEU A 103 -10.22 -5.89 19.63
CA LEU A 103 -10.49 -4.65 18.91
C LEU A 103 -9.29 -4.23 18.05
N GLN A 104 -8.07 -4.31 18.59
CA GLN A 104 -6.84 -4.00 17.84
C GLN A 104 -6.66 -4.93 16.64
N MET A 105 -6.77 -6.26 16.84
CA MET A 105 -6.67 -7.23 15.75
C MET A 105 -7.74 -7.04 14.69
N LYS A 106 -9.00 -6.86 15.11
CA LYS A 106 -10.13 -6.64 14.21
C LYS A 106 -9.97 -5.34 13.43
N SER A 107 -9.56 -4.26 14.08
CA SER A 107 -9.31 -2.98 13.43
C SER A 107 -8.22 -3.07 12.37
N GLN A 108 -7.14 -3.80 12.65
CA GLN A 108 -6.06 -4.02 11.69
C GLN A 108 -6.56 -4.76 10.44
N THR A 109 -7.36 -5.83 10.63
CA THR A 109 -7.95 -6.59 9.52
C THR A 109 -8.94 -5.76 8.72
N GLU A 110 -9.84 -5.03 9.39
CA GLU A 110 -10.84 -4.18 8.74
C GLU A 110 -10.18 -3.05 7.93
N LEU A 111 -9.12 -2.45 8.44
CA LEU A 111 -8.38 -1.41 7.72
C LEU A 111 -7.70 -1.97 6.46
N GLN A 112 -7.08 -3.14 6.53
CA GLN A 112 -6.49 -3.80 5.37
C GLN A 112 -7.55 -4.14 4.31
N GLN A 113 -8.67 -4.73 4.73
CA GLN A 113 -9.77 -5.05 3.81
C GLN A 113 -10.36 -3.80 3.17
N LYS A 114 -10.49 -2.70 3.93
CA LYS A 114 -10.98 -1.43 3.42
C LYS A 114 -10.01 -0.80 2.44
N GLU A 115 -8.72 -0.82 2.71
CA GLU A 115 -7.69 -0.37 1.78
C GLU A 115 -7.75 -1.14 0.46
N GLN A 116 -7.83 -2.46 0.51
CA GLN A 116 -7.97 -3.30 -0.70
C GLN A 116 -9.24 -2.97 -1.48
N THR A 117 -10.37 -2.85 -0.78
CA THR A 117 -11.68 -2.55 -1.39
C THR A 117 -11.68 -1.19 -2.10
N LEU A 118 -10.99 -0.19 -1.52
CA LEU A 118 -10.91 1.15 -2.09
C LEU A 118 -9.90 1.24 -3.24
N THR A 119 -8.79 0.51 -3.18
CA THR A 119 -7.69 0.60 -4.15
C THR A 119 -7.85 -0.33 -5.35
N ALA A 120 -8.40 -1.54 -5.17
CA ALA A 120 -8.62 -2.52 -6.23
C ALA A 120 -9.34 -1.96 -7.48
N PRO A 121 -10.48 -1.24 -7.36
CA PRO A 121 -11.16 -0.69 -8.54
C PRO A 121 -10.34 0.39 -9.26
N ILE A 122 -9.53 1.14 -8.52
CA ILE A 122 -8.65 2.17 -9.09
C ILE A 122 -7.53 1.50 -9.88
N LEU A 123 -6.91 0.48 -9.31
CA LEU A 123 -5.86 -0.32 -9.97
C LEU A 123 -6.38 -0.97 -11.26
N ASN A 124 -7.59 -1.52 -11.24
CA ASN A 124 -8.17 -2.15 -12.42
C ASN A 124 -8.44 -1.15 -13.54
N LYS A 125 -8.99 0.03 -13.22
CA LYS A 125 -9.19 1.10 -14.20
C LYS A 125 -7.88 1.63 -14.77
N LEU A 126 -6.88 1.84 -13.92
CA LEU A 126 -5.55 2.28 -14.37
C LEU A 126 -4.92 1.25 -15.32
N ARG A 127 -4.99 -0.05 -15.01
CA ARG A 127 -4.48 -1.11 -15.89
C ARG A 127 -5.16 -1.09 -17.26
N GLN A 128 -6.49 -0.96 -17.32
CA GLN A 128 -7.22 -0.88 -18.57
C GLN A 128 -6.76 0.33 -19.41
N ILE A 129 -6.66 1.51 -18.79
CA ILE A 129 -6.22 2.73 -19.48
C ILE A 129 -4.78 2.58 -19.99
N ILE A 130 -3.88 1.98 -19.20
CA ILE A 130 -2.49 1.74 -19.60
C ILE A 130 -2.44 0.78 -20.79
N GLN A 131 -3.20 -0.31 -20.77
CA GLN A 131 -3.29 -1.27 -21.88
C GLN A 131 -3.82 -0.62 -23.16
N ASP A 132 -4.83 0.23 -23.06
CA ASP A 132 -5.37 0.98 -24.20
C ASP A 132 -4.32 1.94 -24.79
N ILE A 133 -3.57 2.65 -23.93
CA ILE A 133 -2.50 3.57 -24.37
C ILE A 133 -1.35 2.79 -25.00
N ALA A 134 -0.94 1.68 -24.39
CA ALA A 134 0.14 0.82 -24.88
C ALA A 134 -0.20 0.29 -26.28
N SER A 135 -1.42 -0.25 -26.44
CA SER A 135 -1.91 -0.77 -27.73
C SER A 135 -1.98 0.32 -28.80
N LYS A 136 -2.49 1.52 -28.46
CA LYS A 136 -2.62 2.64 -29.41
C LYS A 136 -1.28 3.24 -29.84
N LYS A 137 -0.28 3.24 -28.96
CA LYS A 137 1.02 3.89 -29.21
C LYS A 137 2.15 2.91 -29.54
N GLY A 138 1.85 1.61 -29.58
CA GLY A 138 2.83 0.56 -29.86
C GLY A 138 3.87 0.42 -28.76
N TYR A 139 3.52 0.71 -27.50
CA TYR A 139 4.40 0.46 -26.35
C TYR A 139 4.19 -0.96 -25.82
N SER A 140 5.28 -1.59 -25.35
CA SER A 140 5.27 -2.83 -24.56
C SER A 140 5.59 -2.56 -23.10
#